data_AF-A0AAN7XXW1-F1
#
_entry.id   AF-A0AAN7XXW1-F1
#
_cell.length_a   1.000
_cell.length_b   1.000
_cell.length_c   1.000
_cell.angle_alpha   90.00
_cell.angle_beta   90.00
_cell.angle_gamma   90.00
#
_symmetry.space_group_name_H-M   'P 1'
#
loop_
_entity.id
_entity.type
_entity.pdbx_description
1 polymer ?
#
loop_
_entity_poly.entity_id
_entity_poly.type
_entity_poly.pdbx_seq_one_letter_code
_entity_poly.pdbx_strand_id
1 'polypeptide(L)'
;MAFYEVYSHPALIRYKTSVCTKATLFLVVVLCLTYIPPLLVAYRSQGFWIKRSTYEEQPVVRFQYQTLLLAATNTQGDYVAWSTFPHLNNMLGANLRIPAVSVREEDQNQDGKLDLLNFQLQLPLKPEEQVYSVQLLLTFSYKLFVCIPLPVK
;
A
#
# COMPACT_ATOMS: atom_id res chain seq x y z
N MET A 1 53.88 41.82 -52.59
CA MET A 1 53.48 42.94 -51.70
C MET A 1 52.54 42.35 -50.68
N ALA A 2 52.93 42.30 -49.40
CA ALA A 2 52.16 41.63 -48.35
C ALA A 2 51.23 42.64 -47.68
N PHE A 3 49.93 42.34 -47.66
CA PHE A 3 48.93 43.16 -46.97
C PHE A 3 48.89 42.75 -45.50
N TYR A 4 48.99 43.73 -44.60
CA TYR A 4 48.91 43.54 -43.15
C TYR A 4 47.58 44.08 -42.66
N GLU A 5 46.74 43.22 -42.10
CA GLU A 5 45.43 43.60 -41.56
C GLU A 5 45.65 44.21 -40.16
N VAL A 6 45.50 45.54 -40.05
CA VAL A 6 45.81 46.29 -38.82
C VAL A 6 44.69 46.19 -37.78
N TYR A 7 43.44 45.97 -38.21
CA TYR A 7 42.28 45.93 -37.33
C TYR A 7 41.10 45.23 -38.00
N SER A 8 40.48 44.30 -37.29
CA SER A 8 39.22 43.66 -37.69
C SER A 8 38.24 43.68 -36.52
N HIS A 9 36.97 43.94 -36.81
CA HIS A 9 35.88 43.81 -35.83
C HIS A 9 34.69 43.08 -36.49
N PRO A 10 33.98 42.23 -35.74
CA PRO A 10 32.83 41.52 -36.28
C PRO A 10 31.65 42.46 -36.49
N ALA A 11 31.19 42.57 -37.74
CA ALA A 11 29.96 43.30 -38.07
C ALA A 11 28.74 42.41 -37.78
N LEU A 12 27.92 42.81 -36.81
CA LEU A 12 26.64 42.15 -36.51
C LEU A 12 25.53 42.69 -37.41
N ILE A 13 25.13 41.92 -38.43
CA ILE A 13 23.99 42.25 -39.28
C ILE A 13 22.70 41.79 -38.59
N ARG A 14 21.86 42.74 -38.15
CA ARG A 14 20.57 42.45 -37.53
C ARG A 14 19.45 42.63 -38.55
N TYR A 15 18.85 41.53 -38.98
CA TYR A 15 17.64 41.55 -39.81
C TYR A 15 16.42 41.84 -38.94
N LYS A 16 15.78 42.99 -39.17
CA LYS A 16 14.55 43.40 -38.47
C LYS A 16 13.35 43.18 -39.38
N THR A 17 12.36 42.42 -38.91
CA THR A 17 11.08 42.23 -39.62
C THR A 17 10.01 43.13 -39.01
N SER A 18 9.16 43.75 -39.84
CA SER A 18 7.95 44.47 -39.37
C SER A 18 6.86 43.50 -38.95
N VAL A 19 5.99 43.92 -38.03
CA VAL A 19 4.98 43.10 -37.34
C VAL A 19 4.01 42.40 -38.31
N CYS A 20 3.76 42.99 -39.49
CA CYS A 20 2.83 42.49 -40.51
C CYS A 20 3.56 42.03 -41.78
N THR A 21 4.45 41.04 -41.70
CA THR A 21 5.15 40.47 -42.86
C THR A 21 4.97 38.95 -42.91
N LYS A 22 5.19 38.32 -44.07
CA LYS A 22 5.11 36.85 -44.21
C LYS A 22 6.07 36.12 -43.26
N ALA A 23 7.21 36.74 -42.95
CA ALA A 23 8.20 36.20 -42.00
C ALA A 23 7.70 36.20 -40.55
N THR A 24 6.99 37.25 -40.11
CA THR A 24 6.40 37.27 -38.77
C THR A 24 5.25 36.28 -38.65
N LEU A 25 4.42 36.13 -39.70
CA LEU A 25 3.39 35.09 -39.75
C LEU A 25 3.99 33.69 -39.62
N PHE A 26 5.07 33.39 -40.37
CA PHE A 26 5.75 32.10 -40.26
C PHE A 26 6.29 31.84 -38.84
N LEU A 27 6.92 32.85 -38.22
CA LEU A 27 7.42 32.74 -36.85
C LEU A 27 6.28 32.47 -35.86
N VAL A 28 5.15 33.17 -35.98
CA VAL A 28 3.96 32.94 -35.14
C VAL A 28 3.44 31.52 -35.31
N VAL A 29 3.33 31.02 -36.55
CA VAL A 29 2.87 29.64 -36.81
C VAL A 29 3.81 28.62 -36.18
N VAL A 30 5.12 28.77 -36.35
CA VAL A 30 6.12 27.87 -35.75
C VAL A 30 6.05 27.93 -34.23
N LEU A 31 5.91 29.12 -33.64
CA LEU A 31 5.76 29.31 -32.21
C LEU A 31 4.49 28.61 -31.68
N CYS A 32 3.36 28.82 -32.35
CA CYS A 32 2.11 28.12 -32.04
C CYS A 32 2.28 26.60 -32.12
N LEU A 33 2.90 26.08 -33.19
CA LEU A 33 3.15 24.65 -33.36
C LEU A 33 4.18 24.09 -32.36
N THR A 34 5.03 24.94 -31.78
CA THR A 34 6.02 24.51 -30.79
C THR A 34 5.41 24.41 -29.39
N TYR A 35 4.49 25.32 -29.03
CA TYR A 35 3.93 25.38 -27.67
C TYR A 35 2.54 24.73 -27.53
N ILE A 36 1.68 24.81 -28.56
CA ILE A 36 0.31 24.28 -28.47
C ILE A 36 0.29 22.75 -28.37
N PRO A 37 1.06 21.97 -29.17
CA PRO A 37 0.97 20.51 -29.10
C PRO A 37 1.42 19.93 -27.76
N PRO A 38 2.57 20.32 -27.16
CA PRO A 38 2.94 19.86 -25.81
C PRO A 38 1.90 20.22 -24.75
N LEU A 39 1.31 21.42 -24.83
CA LEU A 39 0.25 21.85 -23.91
C LEU A 39 -1.01 21.00 -24.06
N LEU A 40 -1.42 20.70 -25.29
CA LEU A 40 -2.60 19.88 -25.58
C LEU A 40 -2.40 18.43 -25.13
N VAL A 41 -1.22 17.87 -25.38
CA VAL A 41 -0.85 16.52 -24.92
C VAL A 41 -0.91 16.44 -23.40
N ALA A 42 -0.31 17.42 -22.71
CA ALA A 42 -0.26 17.38 -21.26
C ALA A 42 -1.60 17.80 -20.59
N TYR A 43 -2.46 18.57 -21.28
CA TYR A 43 -3.86 18.77 -20.88
C TYR A 43 -4.68 17.48 -21.04
N ARG A 44 -4.51 16.75 -22.14
CA ARG A 44 -5.21 15.49 -22.42
C ARG A 44 -4.74 14.32 -21.57
N SER A 45 -3.50 14.33 -21.10
CA SER A 45 -2.96 13.28 -20.24
C SER A 45 -3.49 13.31 -18.80
N GLN A 46 -4.32 14.31 -18.44
CA GLN A 46 -4.86 14.52 -17.09
C GLN A 46 -3.79 14.62 -15.97
N GLY A 47 -2.50 14.78 -16.34
CA GLY A 47 -1.38 14.69 -15.40
C GLY A 47 -0.99 16.02 -14.74
N PHE A 48 -1.45 17.17 -15.26
CA PHE A 48 -0.96 18.48 -14.80
C PHE A 48 -1.37 18.86 -13.38
N TRP A 49 -2.39 18.21 -12.79
CA TRP A 49 -2.91 18.59 -11.48
C TRP A 49 -3.61 17.45 -10.74
N ILE A 50 -2.99 16.28 -10.65
CA ILE A 50 -3.52 15.19 -9.82
C ILE A 50 -3.27 15.54 -8.34
N LYS A 51 -4.31 15.97 -7.61
CA LYS A 51 -4.21 16.27 -6.16
C LYS A 51 -4.28 15.02 -5.29
N ARG A 52 -4.99 13.99 -5.75
CA ARG A 52 -5.22 12.75 -5.02
C ARG A 52 -5.56 11.65 -6.02
N SER A 53 -4.99 10.48 -5.80
CA SER A 53 -5.44 9.24 -6.44
C SER A 53 -5.84 8.27 -5.34
N THR A 54 -6.97 7.62 -5.52
CA THR A 54 -7.50 6.62 -4.59
C THR A 54 -7.28 5.26 -5.21
N TYR A 55 -6.82 4.30 -4.41
CA TYR A 55 -6.56 2.94 -4.84
C TYR A 55 -7.32 2.00 -3.92
N GLU A 56 -7.94 0.98 -4.50
CA GLU A 56 -8.51 -0.14 -3.75
C GLU A 56 -7.71 -1.40 -4.05
N GLU A 57 -7.46 -2.17 -3.00
CA GLU A 57 -6.77 -3.44 -3.09
C GLU A 57 -7.41 -4.41 -2.10
N GLN A 58 -7.56 -5.66 -2.54
CA GLN A 58 -7.99 -6.76 -1.69
C GLN A 58 -6.74 -7.48 -1.15
N PRO A 59 -6.41 -7.32 0.14
CA PRO A 59 -5.22 -7.89 0.75
C PRO A 59 -5.29 -9.40 0.83
N VAL A 60 -4.12 -10.04 0.88
CA VAL A 60 -4.04 -11.45 1.25
C VAL A 60 -3.80 -11.54 2.75
N VAL A 61 -4.86 -11.91 3.46
CA VAL A 61 -4.84 -12.20 4.89
C VAL A 61 -4.66 -13.70 5.08
N ARG A 62 -3.67 -14.11 5.88
CA ARG A 62 -3.42 -15.52 6.20
C ARG A 62 -3.30 -15.67 7.71
N PHE A 63 -4.08 -16.58 8.29
CA PHE A 63 -3.90 -16.91 9.69
C PHE A 63 -2.55 -17.62 9.89
N GLN A 64 -1.76 -17.17 10.86
CA GLN A 64 -0.40 -17.71 11.07
C GLN A 64 -0.37 -18.98 11.91
N TYR A 65 -1.54 -19.50 12.31
CA TYR A 65 -1.66 -20.58 13.30
C TYR A 65 -0.94 -20.25 14.60
N GLN A 66 -0.92 -18.96 14.94
CA GLN A 66 -0.36 -18.43 16.16
C GLN A 66 -1.49 -17.91 17.04
N THR A 67 -1.62 -18.50 18.22
CA THR A 67 -2.71 -18.19 19.15
C THR A 67 -2.21 -18.11 20.56
N LEU A 68 -2.78 -17.18 21.32
CA LEU A 68 -2.59 -17.09 22.76
C LEU A 68 -3.96 -16.99 23.41
N LEU A 69 -4.21 -17.86 24.37
CA LEU A 69 -5.42 -17.97 25.16
C LEU A 69 -5.07 -17.72 26.61
N LEU A 70 -5.87 -16.88 27.26
CA LEU A 70 -5.86 -16.69 28.71
C LEU A 70 -7.30 -16.72 29.21
N ALA A 71 -7.59 -17.66 30.10
CA ALA A 71 -8.87 -17.80 30.77
C ALA A 71 -8.69 -17.55 32.27
N ALA A 72 -9.32 -16.51 32.80
CA ALA A 72 -9.30 -16.23 34.24
C ALA A 72 -10.26 -17.19 34.97
N THR A 73 -9.76 -17.92 35.95
CA THR A 73 -10.52 -18.94 36.70
C THR A 73 -11.02 -18.46 38.06
N ASN A 74 -10.53 -17.31 38.54
CA ASN A 74 -10.96 -16.71 39.80
C ASN A 74 -10.86 -15.18 39.74
N THR A 75 -11.58 -14.49 40.60
CA THR A 75 -11.48 -13.04 40.81
C THR A 75 -10.21 -12.65 41.59
N GLN A 76 -9.55 -13.61 42.25
CA GLN A 76 -8.31 -13.42 43.00
C GLN A 76 -7.04 -13.45 42.14
N GLY A 77 -7.16 -13.67 40.83
CA GLY A 77 -6.05 -13.63 39.89
C GLY A 77 -5.52 -14.99 39.42
N ASP A 78 -6.20 -16.09 39.75
CA ASP A 78 -5.89 -17.38 39.13
C ASP A 78 -6.32 -17.38 37.66
N TYR A 79 -5.46 -17.93 36.82
CA TYR A 79 -5.69 -18.02 35.39
C TYR A 79 -5.11 -19.31 34.84
N VAL A 80 -5.72 -19.72 33.73
CA VAL A 80 -5.28 -20.80 32.88
C VAL A 80 -4.92 -20.22 31.54
N ALA A 81 -3.76 -20.57 31.01
CA ALA A 81 -3.32 -20.05 29.74
C ALA A 81 -2.74 -21.14 28.85
N TRP A 82 -2.76 -20.84 27.55
CA TRP A 82 -2.17 -21.69 26.53
C TRP A 82 -1.76 -20.83 25.35
N SER A 83 -0.67 -21.19 24.70
CA SER A 83 -0.30 -20.58 23.45
C SER A 83 0.27 -21.62 22.48
N THR A 84 0.39 -21.25 21.21
CA THR A 84 1.17 -22.00 20.23
C THR A 84 2.68 -21.79 20.41
N PHE A 85 3.10 -20.84 21.24
CA PHE A 85 4.51 -20.52 21.47
C PHE A 85 5.09 -21.42 22.58
N PRO A 86 6.04 -22.31 22.26
CA PRO A 86 6.56 -23.27 23.24
C PRO A 86 7.27 -22.60 24.42
N HIS A 87 7.97 -21.49 24.17
CA HIS A 87 8.70 -20.78 25.22
C HIS A 87 7.76 -20.19 26.27
N LEU A 88 6.64 -19.59 25.84
CA LEU A 88 5.64 -19.04 26.74
C LEU A 88 4.94 -20.16 27.53
N ASN A 89 4.62 -21.28 26.89
CA ASN A 89 4.03 -22.44 27.56
C ASN A 89 4.93 -23.01 28.66
N ASN A 90 6.24 -23.04 28.43
CA ASN A 90 7.20 -23.49 29.44
C ASN A 90 7.26 -22.54 30.65
N MET A 91 7.05 -21.22 30.44
CA MET A 91 6.98 -20.23 31.52
C MET A 91 5.66 -20.29 32.31
N LEU A 92 4.56 -20.72 31.68
CA LEU A 92 3.24 -20.83 32.32
C LEU A 92 3.19 -21.95 33.38
N GLY A 93 4.02 -22.98 33.26
CA GLY A 93 4.17 -24.04 34.27
C GLY A 93 2.84 -24.69 34.68
N ALA A 94 2.45 -24.52 35.94
CA ALA A 94 1.24 -25.11 36.51
C ALA A 94 -0.08 -24.56 35.94
N ASN A 95 -0.05 -23.35 35.37
CA ASN A 95 -1.23 -22.69 34.79
C ASN A 95 -1.45 -23.09 33.31
N LEU A 96 -0.59 -23.94 32.76
CA LEU A 96 -0.71 -24.44 31.40
C LEU A 96 -1.84 -25.48 31.29
N ARG A 97 -2.72 -25.29 30.30
CA ARG A 97 -3.77 -26.25 29.96
C ARG A 97 -3.81 -26.42 28.47
N ILE A 98 -3.76 -27.65 27.98
CA ILE A 98 -3.71 -27.91 26.54
C ILE A 98 -5.15 -28.03 26.01
N PRO A 99 -5.64 -27.10 25.17
CA PRO A 99 -6.95 -27.18 24.56
C PRO A 99 -6.93 -28.04 23.29
N ALA A 100 -8.11 -28.48 22.85
CA ALA A 100 -8.31 -28.97 21.49
C ALA A 100 -8.62 -27.77 20.58
N VAL A 101 -7.87 -27.62 19.48
CA VAL A 101 -8.02 -26.51 18.54
C VAL A 101 -8.27 -27.05 17.14
N SER A 102 -9.30 -26.52 16.49
CA SER A 102 -9.65 -26.79 15.10
C SER A 102 -9.73 -25.48 14.33
N VAL A 103 -9.13 -25.46 13.14
CA VAL A 103 -9.04 -24.27 12.31
C VAL A 103 -9.34 -24.66 10.88
N ARG A 104 -10.25 -23.91 10.25
CA ARG A 104 -10.58 -24.05 8.84
C ARG A 104 -10.66 -22.67 8.20
N GLU A 105 -9.88 -22.46 7.14
CA GLU A 105 -9.99 -21.28 6.30
C GLU A 105 -10.81 -21.64 5.05
N GLU A 106 -11.77 -20.80 4.69
CA GLU A 106 -12.67 -21.02 3.56
C GLU A 106 -12.58 -19.86 2.57
N ASP A 107 -12.55 -20.23 1.29
CA ASP A 107 -12.69 -19.36 0.14
C ASP A 107 -14.12 -19.55 -0.38
N GLN A 108 -14.99 -18.56 -0.14
CA GLN A 108 -16.42 -18.67 -0.44
C GLN A 108 -16.72 -18.43 -1.92
N ASN A 109 -15.95 -17.56 -2.56
CA ASN A 109 -16.16 -17.14 -3.94
C ASN A 109 -15.26 -17.89 -4.95
N GLN A 110 -14.36 -18.74 -4.45
CA GLN A 110 -13.38 -19.53 -5.22
C GLN A 110 -12.41 -18.67 -6.02
N ASP A 111 -12.06 -17.48 -5.54
CA ASP A 111 -11.13 -16.56 -6.20
C ASP A 111 -9.65 -16.83 -5.85
N GLY A 112 -9.38 -17.79 -4.97
CA GLY A 112 -8.04 -18.18 -4.50
C GLY A 112 -7.58 -17.40 -3.26
N LYS A 113 -8.39 -16.47 -2.75
CA LYS A 113 -8.18 -15.76 -1.49
C LYS A 113 -9.13 -16.31 -0.43
N LEU A 114 -8.67 -16.29 0.80
CA LEU A 114 -9.45 -16.79 1.92
C LEU A 114 -10.34 -15.66 2.45
N ASP A 115 -11.61 -15.97 2.65
CA ASP A 115 -12.63 -15.01 3.09
C ASP A 115 -12.98 -15.20 4.57
N LEU A 116 -13.12 -16.47 5.00
CA LEU A 116 -13.64 -16.81 6.32
C LEU A 116 -12.65 -17.69 7.10
N LEU A 117 -12.44 -17.33 8.37
CA LEU A 117 -11.73 -18.17 9.33
C LEU A 117 -12.73 -18.79 10.33
N ASN A 118 -12.91 -20.10 10.24
CA ASN A 118 -13.62 -20.90 11.22
C ASN A 118 -12.62 -21.40 12.28
N PHE A 119 -12.61 -20.76 13.44
CA PHE A 119 -11.73 -21.09 14.57
C PHE A 119 -12.55 -21.66 15.73
N GLN A 120 -12.24 -22.89 16.15
CA GLN A 120 -12.88 -23.55 17.28
C GLN A 120 -11.83 -23.99 18.30
N LEU A 121 -12.04 -23.61 19.56
CA LEU A 121 -11.16 -23.95 20.66
C LEU A 121 -11.98 -24.52 21.83
N GLN A 122 -11.52 -25.65 22.37
CA GLN A 122 -12.12 -26.31 23.53
C GLN A 122 -11.08 -26.43 24.64
N LEU A 123 -11.27 -25.68 25.72
CA LEU A 123 -10.39 -25.69 26.89
C LEU A 123 -10.92 -26.66 27.95
N PRO A 124 -10.17 -27.71 28.35
CA PRO A 124 -10.59 -28.62 29.41
C PRO A 124 -10.41 -27.98 30.80
N LEU A 125 -11.53 -27.74 31.48
CA LEU A 125 -11.58 -27.20 32.84
C LEU A 125 -11.77 -28.31 33.87
N LYS A 126 -11.26 -28.12 35.09
CA LYS A 126 -11.61 -29.00 36.22
C LYS A 126 -13.03 -28.68 36.73
N PRO A 127 -13.70 -29.62 37.42
CA PRO A 127 -15.04 -29.39 37.97
C PRO A 127 -15.12 -28.23 38.97
N GLU A 128 -14.00 -27.90 39.61
CA GLU A 128 -13.89 -26.84 40.61
C GLU A 128 -13.54 -25.46 39.99
N GLU A 129 -13.14 -25.42 38.72
CA GLU A 129 -12.67 -24.22 38.04
C GLU A 129 -13.83 -23.56 37.26
N GLN A 130 -14.10 -22.28 37.52
CA GLN A 130 -15.11 -21.49 36.79
C GLN A 130 -14.42 -20.45 35.92
N VAL A 131 -14.84 -20.29 34.67
CA VAL A 131 -14.26 -19.26 33.79
C VAL A 131 -15.01 -17.96 33.96
N TYR A 132 -14.29 -16.91 34.39
CA TYR A 132 -14.84 -15.57 34.55
C TYR A 132 -14.57 -14.67 33.34
N SER A 133 -13.42 -14.84 32.68
CA SER A 133 -13.02 -14.03 31.54
C SER A 133 -12.15 -14.85 30.59
N VAL A 134 -12.28 -14.58 29.30
CA VAL A 134 -11.46 -15.20 28.25
C VAL A 134 -10.86 -14.09 27.38
N GLN A 135 -9.55 -14.12 27.24
CA GLN A 135 -8.79 -13.30 26.30
C GLN A 135 -8.16 -14.22 25.26
N LEU A 136 -8.46 -13.95 23.99
CA LEU A 136 -7.93 -14.70 22.86
C LEU A 136 -7.22 -13.73 21.92
N LEU A 137 -5.96 -14.01 21.64
CA LEU A 137 -5.15 -13.30 20.67
C LEU A 137 -4.88 -14.24 19.49
N LEU A 138 -5.27 -13.81 18.29
CA LEU A 138 -5.03 -14.51 17.03
C LEU A 138 -4.08 -13.68 16.17
N THR A 139 -3.06 -14.31 15.59
CA THR A 139 -2.05 -13.61 14.78
C THR A 139 -2.25 -13.88 13.28
N PHE A 140 -2.21 -12.80 12.50
CA PHE A 140 -2.46 -12.83 11.05
C PHE A 140 -1.29 -12.20 10.28
N SER A 141 -0.98 -12.76 9.13
CA SER A 141 -0.10 -12.16 8.14
C SER A 141 -0.93 -11.36 7.15
N TYR A 142 -0.51 -10.13 6.90
CA TYR A 142 -1.15 -9.23 5.95
C TYR A 142 -0.16 -8.87 4.84
N LYS A 143 -0.53 -9.16 3.59
CA LYS A 143 0.28 -8.83 2.41
C LYS A 143 -0.53 -8.03 1.39
N LEU A 144 0.06 -6.93 0.95
CA LEU A 144 -0.38 -6.10 -0.17
C LEU A 144 0.57 -6.32 -1.34
N PHE A 145 0.06 -6.31 -2.56
CA PHE A 145 0.77 -6.56 -3.79
C PHE A 145 0.88 -5.30 -4.63
N VAL A 146 -0.24 -4.80 -5.16
CA VAL A 146 -0.26 -3.69 -6.13
C VAL A 146 -1.59 -2.93 -6.07
N CYS A 147 -1.48 -1.62 -5.89
CA CYS A 147 -2.59 -0.67 -5.90
C CYS A 147 -3.21 -0.53 -7.30
N ILE A 148 -4.50 -0.81 -7.46
CA ILE A 148 -5.24 -0.52 -8.70
C ILE A 148 -5.82 0.90 -8.61
N PRO A 149 -5.48 1.82 -9.55
CA PRO A 149 -6.02 3.18 -9.52
C PRO A 149 -7.52 3.15 -9.77
N LEU A 150 -8.31 3.70 -8.85
CA LEU A 150 -9.72 3.90 -9.07
C LEU A 150 -9.93 5.03 -10.08
N PRO A 151 -10.92 4.90 -11.00
CA PRO A 151 -11.30 6.00 -11.85
C PRO A 151 -11.77 7.18 -10.99
N VAL A 152 -11.19 8.35 -11.24
CA VAL A 152 -11.65 9.61 -10.63
C VAL A 152 -13.07 9.85 -11.13
N LYS A 153 -14.05 9.86 -10.22
CA LYS A 153 -15.44 10.24 -10.53
C LYS A 153 -15.54 11.72 -10.89
#